data_AF-A0A6A7ALU8-F1
#
_entry.id   AF-A0A6A7ALU8-F1
#
_cell.length_a   1.000
_cell.length_b   1.000
_cell.length_c   1.000
_cell.angle_alpha   90.00
_cell.angle_beta   90.00
_cell.angle_gamma   90.00
#
_symmetry.space_group_name_H-M   'P 1'
#
loop_
_entity.id
_entity.type
_entity.pdbx_description
1 polymer ?
#
loop_
_entity_poly.entity_id
_entity_poly.type
_entity_poly.pdbx_seq_one_letter_code
_entity_poly.pdbx_strand_id
1 'polypeptide(L)'
;MAAQCSKEHDSQAPNSGQSTAVTGEKSACEDCNTLNGATRSETSVKQNSAAAHDVNQEVVDEFNQLPAYPSPPLEPHPQFKHCMPPEPPTYTKYSVFTAGSIEMGKAIQWQKLLAHMLSPLPIVVNNPRRGHWDPEVAKKADDKDFRVQFEWELDAMEQADVICFFFDVGTMSPVTLLELGLWAASGKVVVCCGDQFYRSGNVELVCKRYDIPYCKKFAEMVPAIPIMLEEKGMVLVDGNLVGPNLHIEKPKPRKKESRPGKPDSGYESKSGDNDRQLCELESKNAKMETTLLT
;
A
#
# COMPACT_ATOMS: atom_id res chain seq x y z
N MET A 1 -29.69 -63.89 -5.40
CA MET A 1 -28.34 -63.86 -6.01
C MET A 1 -27.54 -62.87 -5.17
N ALA A 2 -26.60 -63.22 -4.29
CA ALA A 2 -25.64 -64.35 -4.24
C ALA A 2 -24.65 -64.31 -5.43
N ALA A 3 -23.31 -64.31 -5.26
CA ALA A 3 -22.43 -64.25 -4.06
C ALA A 3 -21.06 -63.59 -4.46
N GLN A 4 -19.97 -63.45 -3.68
CA GLN A 4 -19.45 -63.93 -2.37
C GLN A 4 -18.58 -62.78 -1.74
N CYS A 5 -18.28 -62.68 -0.43
CA CYS A 5 -17.23 -63.33 0.39
C CYS A 5 -15.80 -63.32 -0.23
N SER A 6 -14.70 -62.96 0.45
CA SER A 6 -14.29 -63.07 1.88
C SER A 6 -13.79 -61.71 2.46
N LYS A 7 -13.79 -61.36 3.77
CA LYS A 7 -13.30 -62.02 5.04
C LYS A 7 -11.77 -62.19 5.10
N GLU A 8 -11.01 -61.97 6.18
CA GLU A 8 -11.14 -61.42 7.58
C GLU A 8 -9.68 -61.32 8.17
N HIS A 9 -9.24 -60.64 9.25
CA HIS A 9 -9.73 -59.81 10.40
C HIS A 9 -8.66 -58.65 10.60
N ASP A 10 -8.74 -57.58 11.42
CA ASP A 10 -9.46 -57.17 12.66
C ASP A 10 -8.70 -57.36 14.01
N SER A 11 -9.05 -56.58 15.05
CA SER A 11 -8.61 -56.61 16.50
C SER A 11 -7.41 -55.75 17.00
N GLN A 12 -7.71 -54.48 17.34
CA GLN A 12 -7.47 -53.75 18.61
C GLN A 12 -6.29 -54.11 19.60
N ALA A 13 -5.48 -53.09 19.94
CA ALA A 13 -5.02 -52.52 21.26
C ALA A 13 -5.00 -53.36 22.59
N PRO A 14 -4.42 -52.89 23.75
CA PRO A 14 -3.50 -51.76 24.05
C PRO A 14 -2.26 -52.17 24.95
N ASN A 15 -1.55 -51.20 25.57
CA ASN A 15 -1.23 -51.10 27.03
C ASN A 15 0.21 -50.63 27.44
N SER A 16 0.39 -50.33 28.73
CA SER A 16 1.39 -49.53 29.47
C SER A 16 2.79 -50.12 29.78
N GLY A 17 3.77 -49.23 30.03
CA GLY A 17 4.95 -49.42 30.92
C GLY A 17 5.93 -48.22 30.81
N GLN A 18 6.23 -47.35 31.79
CA GLN A 18 6.72 -47.38 33.20
C GLN A 18 8.26 -47.46 33.39
N SER A 19 8.73 -46.92 34.54
CA SER A 19 10.12 -46.91 35.07
C SER A 19 11.12 -45.91 34.42
N THR A 20 12.01 -45.19 35.13
CA THR A 20 12.18 -44.94 36.59
C THR A 20 13.01 -43.65 36.83
N ALA A 21 12.97 -43.09 38.04
CA ALA A 21 13.87 -42.01 38.47
C ALA A 21 14.88 -42.48 39.53
N VAL A 22 16.03 -41.79 39.66
CA VAL A 22 17.01 -41.91 40.76
C VAL A 22 17.52 -40.51 41.13
N THR A 23 17.92 -40.33 42.40
CA THR A 23 18.14 -39.02 43.06
C THR A 23 19.55 -38.87 43.65
N GLY A 24 19.95 -37.61 43.92
CA GLY A 24 21.05 -37.25 44.83
C GLY A 24 22.23 -36.53 44.17
N GLU A 25 23.06 -35.77 44.88
CA GLU A 25 22.82 -35.08 46.16
C GLU A 25 23.79 -33.88 46.32
N LYS A 26 23.87 -33.25 47.50
CA LYS A 26 24.56 -31.97 47.73
C LYS A 26 26.08 -32.11 47.89
N SER A 27 26.81 -31.05 47.50
CA SER A 27 27.99 -30.58 48.23
C SER A 27 28.17 -29.07 48.05
N ALA A 28 28.85 -28.41 48.98
CA ALA A 28 29.14 -26.98 48.96
C ALA A 28 30.58 -26.73 49.44
N CYS A 29 31.16 -25.60 49.05
CA CYS A 29 32.28 -24.97 49.74
C CYS A 29 32.18 -23.44 49.59
N GLU A 30 32.81 -22.71 50.50
CA GLU A 30 32.62 -21.27 50.71
C GLU A 30 33.93 -20.48 50.48
N ASP A 31 33.80 -19.15 50.53
CA ASP A 31 34.84 -18.13 50.74
C ASP A 31 36.00 -17.96 49.72
N CYS A 32 36.05 -16.77 49.10
CA CYS A 32 36.98 -15.74 49.59
C CYS A 32 36.58 -14.29 49.24
N ASN A 33 36.88 -13.41 50.19
CA ASN A 33 36.88 -11.94 50.22
C ASN A 33 37.72 -11.26 49.08
N THR A 34 37.64 -9.96 48.71
CA THR A 34 36.99 -8.77 49.33
C THR A 34 36.90 -7.54 48.38
N LEU A 35 36.06 -6.55 48.78
CA LEU A 35 36.20 -5.07 48.65
C LEU A 35 35.98 -4.30 47.32
N ASN A 36 35.11 -3.28 47.47
CA ASN A 36 35.12 -1.91 46.90
C ASN A 36 34.87 -1.66 45.39
N GLY A 37 33.81 -0.89 45.11
CA GLY A 37 33.56 -0.26 43.80
C GLY A 37 32.14 0.30 43.64
N ALA A 38 31.84 1.45 44.25
CA ALA A 38 30.51 2.08 44.10
C ALA A 38 30.45 3.00 42.87
N THR A 39 29.40 2.89 42.04
CA THR A 39 28.55 4.02 41.58
C THR A 39 27.42 3.58 40.62
N ARG A 40 26.43 4.47 40.47
CA ARG A 40 25.33 4.50 39.47
C ARG A 40 24.41 3.28 39.36
N SER A 41 23.22 3.46 39.92
CA SER A 41 21.99 2.83 39.44
C SER A 41 21.64 3.35 38.04
N GLU A 42 21.97 2.61 36.99
CA GLU A 42 21.34 2.80 35.68
C GLU A 42 19.98 2.10 35.68
N THR A 43 18.93 2.83 36.06
CA THR A 43 17.54 2.41 35.86
C THR A 43 17.32 2.24 34.36
N SER A 44 17.35 0.99 33.89
CA SER A 44 17.13 0.64 32.49
C SER A 44 15.71 1.00 32.10
N VAL A 45 15.52 2.23 31.59
CA VAL A 45 14.25 2.67 31.01
C VAL A 45 14.00 1.77 29.80
N LYS A 46 13.15 0.77 29.98
CA LYS A 46 12.61 -0.02 28.86
C LYS A 46 11.92 0.96 27.94
N GLN A 47 12.51 1.21 26.77
CA GLN A 47 11.81 1.89 25.70
C GLN A 47 10.63 0.99 25.31
N ASN A 48 9.43 1.38 25.71
CA ASN A 48 8.23 0.81 25.13
C ASN A 48 8.24 1.21 23.65
N SER A 49 8.52 0.25 22.77
CA SER A 49 8.24 0.39 21.34
C SER A 49 6.77 0.79 21.19
N ALA A 50 6.51 1.85 20.42
CA ALA A 50 5.15 2.20 20.05
C ALA A 50 4.49 0.97 19.39
N ALA A 51 3.25 0.65 19.75
CA ALA A 51 2.53 -0.42 19.10
C ALA A 51 2.29 -0.04 17.63
N ALA A 52 2.64 -0.93 16.70
CA ALA A 52 2.43 -0.69 15.28
C ALA A 52 0.94 -0.41 15.00
N HIS A 53 0.68 0.59 14.16
CA HIS A 53 -0.67 1.02 13.82
C HIS A 53 -1.33 -0.01 12.90
N ASP A 54 -2.52 -0.50 13.28
CA ASP A 54 -3.33 -1.37 12.43
C ASP A 54 -4.05 -0.53 11.36
N VAL A 55 -3.50 -0.54 10.16
CA VAL A 55 -4.08 0.06 8.95
C VAL A 55 -5.24 -0.80 8.40
N ASN A 56 -5.37 -2.04 8.88
CA ASN A 56 -6.45 -2.98 8.54
C ASN A 56 -7.67 -2.93 9.47
N GLN A 57 -7.68 -2.07 10.49
CA GLN A 57 -8.85 -1.79 11.32
C GLN A 57 -10.08 -1.44 10.45
N GLU A 58 -11.27 -1.81 10.91
CA GLU A 58 -12.53 -1.42 10.26
C GLU A 58 -12.85 0.06 10.53
N VAL A 59 -13.29 0.75 9.48
CA VAL A 59 -13.71 2.16 9.51
C VAL A 59 -15.16 2.22 9.05
N VAL A 60 -15.98 2.97 9.79
CA VAL A 60 -17.39 3.21 9.47
C VAL A 60 -17.48 4.08 8.22
N ASP A 61 -18.27 3.64 7.23
CA ASP A 61 -18.55 4.44 6.03
C ASP A 61 -19.68 5.45 6.31
N GLU A 62 -19.35 6.49 7.07
CA GLU A 62 -20.26 7.58 7.47
C GLU A 62 -20.96 8.24 6.26
N PHE A 63 -20.32 8.22 5.09
CA PHE A 63 -20.78 8.84 3.86
C PHE A 63 -21.55 7.88 2.92
N ASN A 64 -21.69 6.60 3.28
CA ASN A 64 -22.38 5.56 2.50
C ASN A 64 -21.87 5.46 1.04
N GLN A 65 -20.55 5.44 0.88
CA GLN A 65 -19.83 5.42 -0.39
C GLN A 65 -19.78 4.03 -1.02
N LEU A 66 -19.83 2.97 -0.20
CA LEU A 66 -19.78 1.57 -0.62
C LEU A 66 -21.18 0.94 -0.67
N PRO A 67 -21.48 0.08 -1.67
CA PRO A 67 -22.64 -0.78 -1.62
C PRO A 67 -22.47 -1.87 -0.56
N ALA A 68 -23.59 -2.47 -0.14
CA ALA A 68 -23.55 -3.68 0.68
C ALA A 68 -22.81 -4.83 -0.05
N TYR A 69 -22.17 -5.72 0.71
CA TYR A 69 -21.56 -6.93 0.16
C TYR A 69 -22.62 -7.82 -0.51
N PRO A 70 -22.27 -8.53 -1.59
CA PRO A 70 -23.13 -9.54 -2.21
C PRO A 70 -23.62 -10.60 -1.20
N SER A 71 -24.89 -10.97 -1.33
CA SER A 71 -25.52 -12.05 -0.54
C SER A 71 -26.36 -12.93 -1.49
N PRO A 72 -25.98 -14.20 -1.73
CA PRO A 72 -24.79 -14.87 -1.21
C PRO A 72 -23.48 -14.21 -1.70
N PRO A 73 -22.34 -14.45 -1.00
CA PRO A 73 -21.03 -13.99 -1.45
C PRO A 73 -20.69 -14.54 -2.84
N LEU A 74 -19.91 -13.79 -3.61
CA LEU A 74 -19.42 -14.22 -4.92
C LEU A 74 -18.40 -15.37 -4.79
N GLU A 75 -18.51 -16.37 -5.66
CA GLU A 75 -17.51 -17.44 -5.78
C GLU A 75 -16.28 -16.93 -6.55
N PRO A 76 -15.05 -17.02 -5.99
CA PRO A 76 -13.84 -16.63 -6.69
C PRO A 76 -13.48 -17.58 -7.84
N HIS A 77 -12.95 -17.04 -8.94
CA HIS A 77 -12.37 -17.84 -10.02
C HIS A 77 -11.12 -18.60 -9.52
N PRO A 78 -10.88 -19.87 -9.91
CA PRO A 78 -9.71 -20.64 -9.46
C PRO A 78 -8.33 -20.03 -9.79
N GLN A 79 -8.26 -19.03 -10.68
CA GLN A 79 -7.04 -18.27 -11.00
C GLN A 79 -7.01 -16.87 -10.37
N PHE A 80 -8.06 -16.45 -9.67
CA PHE A 80 -8.10 -15.17 -8.97
C PHE A 80 -7.05 -15.12 -7.84
N LYS A 81 -6.43 -13.97 -7.64
CA LYS A 81 -5.53 -13.72 -6.50
C LYS A 81 -5.72 -12.31 -5.95
N HIS A 82 -5.74 -12.18 -4.63
CA HIS A 82 -5.68 -10.90 -3.93
C HIS A 82 -4.35 -10.82 -3.18
N CYS A 83 -3.47 -9.92 -3.60
CA CYS A 83 -2.09 -9.81 -3.12
C CYS A 83 -1.87 -8.47 -2.41
N MET A 84 -1.12 -8.49 -1.30
CA MET A 84 -0.90 -7.36 -0.40
C MET A 84 0.55 -7.38 0.09
N PRO A 85 1.12 -6.24 0.55
CA PRO A 85 2.42 -6.23 1.23
C PRO A 85 2.33 -6.93 2.60
N PRO A 86 3.43 -7.54 3.11
CA PRO A 86 4.82 -7.41 2.62
C PRO A 86 5.20 -8.37 1.48
N GLU A 87 4.36 -9.31 1.09
CA GLU A 87 4.63 -10.24 -0.02
C GLU A 87 4.85 -9.48 -1.34
N PRO A 88 5.80 -9.90 -2.21
CA PRO A 88 6.00 -9.25 -3.51
C PRO A 88 4.73 -9.20 -4.36
N PRO A 89 4.51 -8.13 -5.13
CA PRO A 89 3.34 -8.00 -5.98
C PRO A 89 3.33 -9.12 -7.02
N THR A 90 2.17 -9.74 -7.22
CA THR A 90 2.01 -10.87 -8.15
C THR A 90 1.39 -10.37 -9.46
N TYR A 91 1.76 -11.01 -10.56
CA TYR A 91 1.23 -10.67 -11.87
C TYR A 91 0.76 -11.91 -12.64
N THR A 92 -0.21 -11.69 -13.52
CA THR A 92 -0.83 -12.65 -14.43
C THR A 92 -0.93 -11.99 -15.81
N LYS A 93 -1.64 -12.59 -16.79
CA LYS A 93 -1.86 -11.93 -18.09
C LYS A 93 -2.68 -10.64 -17.94
N TYR A 94 -3.57 -10.60 -16.95
CA TYR A 94 -4.35 -9.42 -16.56
C TYR A 94 -4.26 -9.18 -15.04
N SER A 95 -4.14 -7.92 -14.66
CA SER A 95 -3.90 -7.48 -13.28
C SER A 95 -4.45 -6.08 -12.99
N VAL A 96 -5.01 -5.89 -11.79
CA VAL A 96 -5.58 -4.63 -11.31
C VAL A 96 -4.79 -4.15 -10.08
N PHE A 97 -4.47 -2.86 -10.01
CA PHE A 97 -3.93 -2.22 -8.81
C PHE A 97 -4.99 -1.33 -8.17
N THR A 98 -5.13 -1.39 -6.84
CA THR A 98 -6.11 -0.59 -6.07
C THR A 98 -5.44 0.62 -5.41
N ALA A 99 -5.08 1.62 -6.24
CA ALA A 99 -4.62 2.92 -5.76
C ALA A 99 -5.80 3.70 -5.15
N GLY A 100 -5.53 4.60 -4.20
CA GLY A 100 -6.62 5.33 -3.57
C GLY A 100 -6.37 5.67 -2.12
N SER A 101 -7.45 6.06 -1.46
CA SER A 101 -7.47 6.39 -0.05
C SER A 101 -7.10 5.18 0.82
N ILE A 102 -6.02 5.34 1.59
CA ILE A 102 -5.67 4.52 2.76
C ILE A 102 -5.51 5.45 3.97
N GLU A 103 -4.77 6.55 3.80
CA GLU A 103 -4.56 7.62 4.80
C GLU A 103 -4.22 7.08 6.20
N MET A 104 -3.23 6.18 6.27
CA MET A 104 -2.81 5.46 7.49
C MET A 104 -3.96 4.74 8.22
N GLY A 105 -4.85 4.11 7.47
CA GLY A 105 -5.97 3.33 8.00
C GLY A 105 -7.26 4.12 8.16
N LYS A 106 -7.22 5.46 8.08
CA LYS A 106 -8.41 6.33 8.21
C LYS A 106 -9.44 6.13 7.09
N ALA A 107 -9.04 5.66 5.91
CA ALA A 107 -9.98 5.41 4.81
C ALA A 107 -10.82 4.15 5.04
N ILE A 108 -12.05 4.15 4.53
CA ILE A 108 -12.95 2.97 4.50
C ILE A 108 -12.28 1.77 3.80
N GLN A 109 -12.71 0.55 4.13
CA GLN A 109 -12.11 -0.71 3.65
C GLN A 109 -12.48 -1.10 2.19
N TRP A 110 -12.51 -0.12 1.29
CA TRP A 110 -12.99 -0.25 -0.09
C TRP A 110 -12.19 -1.26 -0.93
N GLN A 111 -10.89 -1.44 -0.64
CA GLN A 111 -10.03 -2.39 -1.37
C GLN A 111 -10.50 -3.84 -1.21
N LYS A 112 -10.94 -4.21 0.01
CA LYS A 112 -11.44 -5.57 0.32
C LYS A 112 -12.74 -5.87 -0.45
N LEU A 113 -13.67 -4.90 -0.48
CA LEU A 113 -14.90 -5.03 -1.24
C LEU A 113 -14.62 -5.10 -2.75
N LEU A 114 -13.71 -4.26 -3.27
CA LEU A 114 -13.41 -4.26 -4.70
C LEU A 114 -12.75 -5.58 -5.13
N ALA A 115 -11.81 -6.09 -4.35
CA ALA A 115 -11.21 -7.41 -4.60
C ALA A 115 -12.27 -8.52 -4.59
N HIS A 116 -13.27 -8.47 -3.70
CA HIS A 116 -14.38 -9.43 -3.72
C HIS A 116 -15.28 -9.28 -4.96
N MET A 117 -15.66 -8.05 -5.33
CA MET A 117 -16.48 -7.78 -6.53
C MET A 117 -15.77 -8.21 -7.84
N LEU A 118 -14.44 -8.18 -7.86
CA LEU A 118 -13.62 -8.65 -8.99
C LEU A 118 -13.21 -10.13 -8.89
N SER A 119 -13.54 -10.82 -7.79
CA SER A 119 -13.09 -12.21 -7.55
C SER A 119 -13.59 -13.25 -8.55
N PRO A 120 -14.74 -13.10 -9.24
CA PRO A 120 -15.12 -14.01 -10.34
C PRO A 120 -14.24 -13.92 -11.61
N LEU A 121 -13.24 -13.04 -11.66
CA LEU A 121 -12.38 -12.84 -12.83
C LEU A 121 -11.02 -13.58 -12.67
N PRO A 122 -10.43 -14.11 -13.77
CA PRO A 122 -9.15 -14.83 -13.75
C PRO A 122 -7.93 -13.87 -13.66
N ILE A 123 -7.89 -13.00 -12.65
CA ILE A 123 -6.92 -11.88 -12.54
C ILE A 123 -6.23 -11.81 -11.17
N VAL A 124 -5.11 -11.08 -11.09
CA VAL A 124 -4.55 -10.63 -9.81
C VAL A 124 -5.07 -9.23 -9.48
N VAL A 125 -5.49 -9.02 -8.23
CA VAL A 125 -5.70 -7.70 -7.62
C VAL A 125 -4.56 -7.43 -6.63
N ASN A 126 -3.70 -6.47 -6.95
CA ASN A 126 -2.66 -5.97 -6.04
C ASN A 126 -3.21 -4.80 -5.21
N ASN A 127 -3.22 -4.98 -3.89
CA ASN A 127 -3.80 -4.07 -2.92
C ASN A 127 -2.70 -3.54 -1.96
N PRO A 128 -2.32 -2.25 -2.03
CA PRO A 128 -1.25 -1.70 -1.20
C PRO A 128 -1.60 -1.57 0.30
N ARG A 129 -2.86 -1.78 0.70
CA ARG A 129 -3.30 -1.68 2.10
C ARG A 129 -2.81 -2.87 2.94
N ARG A 130 -1.55 -2.81 3.37
CA ARG A 130 -0.95 -3.74 4.34
C ARG A 130 -1.56 -3.58 5.74
N GLY A 131 -1.46 -4.63 6.56
CA GLY A 131 -2.07 -4.63 7.89
C GLY A 131 -1.38 -3.70 8.90
N HIS A 132 -0.08 -3.89 9.13
CA HIS A 132 0.65 -3.12 10.13
C HIS A 132 1.55 -2.06 9.49
N TRP A 133 1.46 -0.83 9.99
CA TRP A 133 2.39 0.25 9.69
C TRP A 133 2.96 0.80 11.00
N ASP A 134 4.28 0.86 11.14
CA ASP A 134 4.89 1.53 12.30
C ASP A 134 4.81 3.07 12.07
N PRO A 135 4.04 3.81 12.89
CA PRO A 135 3.82 5.25 12.68
C PRO A 135 5.10 6.08 12.82
N GLU A 136 6.15 5.55 13.46
CA GLU A 136 7.44 6.23 13.63
C GLU A 136 8.34 6.11 12.38
N VAL A 137 8.01 5.25 11.41
CA VAL A 137 8.71 5.13 10.12
C VAL A 137 8.73 6.48 9.42
N ALA A 138 9.93 6.97 9.11
CA ALA A 138 10.10 8.32 8.61
C ALA A 138 9.63 8.40 7.16
N LYS A 139 8.74 9.36 6.88
CA LYS A 139 8.22 9.66 5.53
C LYS A 139 9.27 10.42 4.70
N LYS A 140 10.46 9.81 4.55
CA LYS A 140 11.66 10.37 3.93
C LYS A 140 12.29 9.33 3.00
N ALA A 141 12.96 9.80 1.95
CA ALA A 141 13.55 8.94 0.93
C ALA A 141 14.82 8.18 1.36
N ASP A 142 15.32 8.38 2.58
CA ASP A 142 16.44 7.65 3.19
C ASP A 142 15.98 6.50 4.13
N ASP A 143 14.71 6.48 4.53
CA ASP A 143 14.11 5.41 5.33
C ASP A 143 13.86 4.16 4.47
N LYS A 144 14.30 2.99 4.96
CA LYS A 144 14.24 1.72 4.22
C LYS A 144 12.83 1.15 4.14
N ASP A 145 12.05 1.23 5.21
CA ASP A 145 10.74 0.59 5.30
C ASP A 145 9.67 1.45 4.62
N PHE A 146 9.89 2.78 4.60
CA PHE A 146 9.20 3.68 3.70
C PHE A 146 9.50 3.38 2.22
N ARG A 147 10.79 3.23 1.87
CA ARG A 147 11.18 2.91 0.48
C ARG A 147 10.64 1.58 -0.01
N VAL A 148 10.68 0.52 0.78
CA VAL A 148 10.18 -0.81 0.37
C VAL A 148 8.67 -0.75 0.05
N GLN A 149 7.87 -0.02 0.83
CA GLN A 149 6.45 0.18 0.50
C GLN A 149 6.28 0.97 -0.81
N PHE A 150 6.98 2.09 -0.94
CA PHE A 150 6.83 2.98 -2.09
C PHE A 150 7.33 2.34 -3.41
N GLU A 151 8.37 1.51 -3.34
CA GLU A 151 8.89 0.74 -4.47
C GLU A 151 7.94 -0.40 -4.84
N TRP A 152 7.33 -1.09 -3.86
CA TRP A 152 6.23 -2.06 -4.09
C TRP A 152 5.04 -1.43 -4.82
N GLU A 153 4.60 -0.25 -4.36
CA GLU A 153 3.48 0.49 -4.95
C GLU A 153 3.78 0.94 -6.39
N LEU A 154 4.98 1.47 -6.65
CA LEU A 154 5.39 1.87 -8.00
C LEU A 154 5.57 0.68 -8.95
N ASP A 155 6.26 -0.39 -8.56
CA ASP A 155 6.45 -1.57 -9.42
C ASP A 155 5.10 -2.23 -9.75
N ALA A 156 4.21 -2.36 -8.77
CA ALA A 156 2.88 -2.93 -8.97
C ALA A 156 1.99 -2.03 -9.85
N MET A 157 2.04 -0.71 -9.70
CA MET A 157 1.37 0.22 -10.61
C MET A 157 1.96 0.18 -12.02
N GLU A 158 3.29 0.08 -12.19
CA GLU A 158 3.93 -0.05 -13.50
C GLU A 158 3.44 -1.29 -14.24
N GLN A 159 3.40 -2.44 -13.55
CA GLN A 159 3.03 -3.73 -14.13
C GLN A 159 1.51 -4.00 -14.22
N ALA A 160 0.65 -3.18 -13.61
CA ALA A 160 -0.81 -3.32 -13.70
C ALA A 160 -1.37 -3.12 -15.13
N ASP A 161 -2.47 -3.80 -15.46
CA ASP A 161 -3.29 -3.59 -16.68
C ASP A 161 -4.35 -2.52 -16.48
N VAL A 162 -4.85 -2.40 -15.25
CA VAL A 162 -5.73 -1.31 -14.81
C VAL A 162 -5.26 -0.81 -13.44
N ILE A 163 -5.18 0.50 -13.28
CA ILE A 163 -5.02 1.18 -11.99
C ILE A 163 -6.35 1.84 -11.68
N CYS A 164 -7.07 1.31 -10.70
CA CYS A 164 -8.26 1.98 -10.18
C CYS A 164 -7.86 2.94 -9.04
N PHE A 165 -8.49 4.11 -9.00
CA PHE A 165 -8.27 5.16 -8.01
C PHE A 165 -9.57 5.48 -7.27
N PHE A 166 -9.69 5.08 -6.01
CA PHE A 166 -10.82 5.48 -5.17
C PHE A 166 -10.45 6.64 -4.22
N PHE A 167 -11.24 7.71 -4.25
CA PHE A 167 -11.11 8.87 -3.37
C PHE A 167 -12.24 8.90 -2.34
N ASP A 168 -11.91 8.51 -1.10
CA ASP A 168 -12.79 8.55 0.07
C ASP A 168 -13.02 9.99 0.53
N VAL A 169 -14.29 10.38 0.63
CA VAL A 169 -14.78 11.70 1.08
C VAL A 169 -14.22 12.10 2.44
N GLY A 170 -13.96 11.16 3.35
CA GLY A 170 -13.38 11.43 4.66
C GLY A 170 -11.90 11.82 4.65
N THR A 171 -11.21 11.77 3.50
CA THR A 171 -9.74 11.83 3.40
C THR A 171 -9.21 13.02 2.59
N MET A 172 -7.91 13.29 2.73
CA MET A 172 -7.16 14.24 1.90
C MET A 172 -6.42 13.55 0.75
N SER A 173 -6.00 12.30 0.94
CA SER A 173 -5.39 11.44 -0.12
C SER A 173 -4.30 12.12 -0.98
N PRO A 174 -3.28 12.79 -0.38
CA PRO A 174 -2.32 13.60 -1.14
C PRO A 174 -1.36 12.77 -2.02
N VAL A 175 -1.00 11.56 -1.60
CA VAL A 175 -0.18 10.63 -2.40
C VAL A 175 -0.98 10.14 -3.61
N THR A 176 -2.26 9.80 -3.41
CA THR A 176 -3.20 9.41 -4.46
C THR A 176 -3.36 10.47 -5.55
N LEU A 177 -3.34 11.76 -5.19
CA LEU A 177 -3.37 12.86 -6.15
C LEU A 177 -2.07 12.96 -6.97
N LEU A 178 -0.92 12.66 -6.38
CA LEU A 178 0.38 12.57 -7.07
C LEU A 178 0.42 11.36 -8.02
N GLU A 179 -0.04 10.20 -7.56
CA GLU A 179 -0.13 8.95 -8.33
C GLU A 179 -1.07 9.09 -9.54
N LEU A 180 -2.25 9.70 -9.35
CA LEU A 180 -3.16 10.01 -10.45
C LEU A 180 -2.47 10.93 -11.47
N GLY A 181 -1.74 11.96 -11.01
CA GLY A 181 -0.95 12.83 -11.89
C GLY A 181 0.16 12.11 -12.65
N LEU A 182 0.79 11.11 -12.04
CA LEU A 182 1.80 10.25 -12.67
C LEU A 182 1.19 9.33 -13.75
N TRP A 183 0.00 8.77 -13.48
CA TRP A 183 -0.60 7.74 -14.33
C TRP A 183 -1.67 8.25 -15.31
N ALA A 184 -2.15 9.50 -15.20
CA ALA A 184 -3.26 10.03 -16.01
C ALA A 184 -3.12 9.79 -17.52
N ALA A 185 -1.93 10.00 -18.09
CA ALA A 185 -1.66 9.85 -19.52
C ALA A 185 -1.40 8.40 -19.98
N SER A 186 -1.55 7.40 -19.11
CA SER A 186 -1.18 6.00 -19.41
C SER A 186 -2.26 5.18 -20.11
N GLY A 187 -3.52 5.67 -20.15
CA GLY A 187 -4.65 4.96 -20.77
C GLY A 187 -5.05 3.66 -20.05
N LYS A 188 -4.57 3.42 -18.82
CA LYS A 188 -4.93 2.27 -17.97
C LYS A 188 -5.57 2.68 -16.63
N VAL A 189 -6.13 3.88 -16.55
CA VAL A 189 -6.65 4.46 -15.30
C VAL A 189 -8.18 4.40 -15.29
N VAL A 190 -8.77 4.08 -14.13
CA VAL A 190 -10.20 4.26 -13.83
C VAL A 190 -10.29 5.02 -12.50
N VAL A 191 -11.14 6.05 -12.40
CA VAL A 191 -11.25 6.88 -11.19
C VAL A 191 -12.65 6.83 -10.61
N CYS A 192 -12.76 6.67 -9.29
CA CYS A 192 -13.97 6.88 -8.51
C CYS A 192 -13.75 8.02 -7.52
N CYS A 193 -14.51 9.11 -7.68
CA CYS A 193 -14.40 10.29 -6.81
C CYS A 193 -15.75 11.00 -6.73
N GLY A 194 -16.44 10.85 -5.60
CA GLY A 194 -17.71 11.53 -5.35
C GLY A 194 -17.54 13.04 -5.17
N ASP A 195 -18.60 13.79 -5.46
CA ASP A 195 -18.57 15.27 -5.47
C ASP A 195 -18.12 15.89 -4.14
N GLN A 196 -18.40 15.22 -3.03
CA GLN A 196 -18.06 15.65 -1.66
C GLN A 196 -16.56 15.59 -1.34
N PHE A 197 -15.73 14.88 -2.12
CA PHE A 197 -14.28 14.88 -1.91
C PHE A 197 -13.70 16.27 -2.16
N TYR A 198 -12.86 16.78 -1.25
CA TYR A 198 -12.42 18.20 -1.21
C TYR A 198 -11.64 18.71 -2.45
N ARG A 199 -11.26 17.80 -3.37
CA ARG A 199 -10.62 18.11 -4.67
C ARG A 199 -11.35 17.48 -5.86
N SER A 200 -12.60 17.04 -5.71
CA SER A 200 -13.42 16.38 -6.75
C SER A 200 -13.33 17.07 -8.11
N GLY A 201 -13.59 18.38 -8.18
CA GLY A 201 -13.50 19.16 -9.42
C GLY A 201 -12.10 19.24 -10.06
N ASN A 202 -11.01 19.06 -9.28
CA ASN A 202 -9.66 18.96 -9.85
C ASN A 202 -9.42 17.57 -10.45
N VAL A 203 -9.88 16.52 -9.75
CA VAL A 203 -9.82 15.13 -10.22
C VAL A 203 -10.64 14.98 -11.51
N GLU A 204 -11.86 15.51 -11.54
CA GLU A 204 -12.74 15.49 -12.72
C GLU A 204 -12.13 16.23 -13.92
N LEU A 205 -11.54 17.41 -13.70
CA LEU A 205 -10.85 18.15 -14.78
C LEU A 205 -9.62 17.41 -15.29
N VAL A 206 -8.85 16.71 -14.44
CA VAL A 206 -7.76 15.84 -14.89
C VAL A 206 -8.30 14.64 -15.69
N CYS A 207 -9.36 13.98 -15.22
CA CYS A 207 -9.94 12.85 -15.93
C CYS A 207 -10.45 13.24 -17.32
N LYS A 208 -11.18 14.35 -17.40
CA LYS A 208 -11.65 14.96 -18.67
C LYS A 208 -10.51 15.48 -19.55
N ARG A 209 -9.33 15.77 -19.01
CA ARG A 209 -8.17 16.26 -19.76
C ARG A 209 -7.39 15.15 -20.48
N TYR A 210 -7.54 13.90 -20.01
CA TYR A 210 -6.81 12.71 -20.45
C TYR A 210 -7.74 11.53 -20.82
N ASP A 211 -9.03 11.81 -21.03
CA ASP A 211 -10.06 10.84 -21.44
C ASP A 211 -10.17 9.60 -20.52
N ILE A 212 -10.01 9.83 -19.21
CA ILE A 212 -10.04 8.79 -18.17
C ILE A 212 -11.50 8.50 -17.74
N PRO A 213 -11.93 7.22 -17.71
CA PRO A 213 -13.22 6.83 -17.10
C PRO A 213 -13.35 7.33 -15.66
N TYR A 214 -14.39 8.12 -15.42
CA TYR A 214 -14.60 8.87 -14.19
C TYR A 214 -15.99 8.59 -13.60
N CYS A 215 -16.00 7.89 -12.47
CA CYS A 215 -17.16 7.44 -11.73
C CYS A 215 -17.40 8.36 -10.52
N LYS A 216 -18.67 8.66 -10.21
CA LYS A 216 -19.06 9.40 -8.99
C LYS A 216 -19.31 8.47 -7.81
N LYS A 217 -19.55 7.17 -8.05
CA LYS A 217 -19.84 6.16 -7.01
C LYS A 217 -19.04 4.87 -7.19
N PHE A 218 -18.77 4.17 -6.09
CA PHE A 218 -18.07 2.88 -6.11
C PHE A 218 -18.76 1.85 -7.02
N ALA A 219 -20.09 1.79 -6.99
CA ALA A 219 -20.89 0.88 -7.81
C ALA A 219 -20.78 1.14 -9.33
N GLU A 220 -20.35 2.33 -9.75
CA GLU A 220 -20.08 2.66 -11.16
C GLU A 220 -18.66 2.25 -11.57
N MET A 221 -17.70 2.23 -10.63
CA MET A 221 -16.32 1.81 -10.85
C MET A 221 -16.17 0.29 -11.01
N VAL A 222 -16.95 -0.49 -10.25
CA VAL A 222 -16.93 -1.96 -10.32
C VAL A 222 -17.08 -2.51 -11.75
N PRO A 223 -18.07 -2.09 -12.58
CA PRO A 223 -18.16 -2.52 -13.98
C PRO A 223 -17.21 -1.77 -14.94
N ALA A 224 -16.70 -0.60 -14.59
CA ALA A 224 -15.74 0.13 -15.44
C ALA A 224 -14.37 -0.58 -15.54
N ILE A 225 -13.97 -1.32 -14.50
CA ILE A 225 -12.71 -2.09 -14.46
C ILE A 225 -12.68 -3.27 -15.46
N PRO A 226 -13.67 -4.19 -15.50
CA PRO A 226 -13.70 -5.24 -16.53
C PRO A 226 -13.83 -4.68 -17.95
N ILE A 227 -14.58 -3.59 -18.17
CA ILE A 227 -14.62 -2.90 -19.48
C ILE A 227 -13.21 -2.43 -19.90
N MET A 228 -12.47 -1.78 -19.00
CA MET A 228 -11.09 -1.37 -19.25
C MET A 228 -10.15 -2.58 -19.48
N LEU A 229 -10.39 -3.73 -18.84
CA LEU A 229 -9.63 -4.97 -19.09
C LEU A 229 -9.96 -5.58 -20.47
N GLU A 230 -11.23 -5.54 -20.89
CA GLU A 230 -11.66 -5.94 -22.24
C GLU A 230 -11.03 -5.04 -23.31
N GLU A 231 -10.91 -3.73 -23.05
CA GLU A 231 -10.12 -2.79 -23.88
C GLU A 231 -8.61 -3.12 -23.90
N LYS A 232 -8.07 -3.85 -22.91
CA LYS A 232 -6.72 -4.43 -22.95
C LYS A 232 -6.69 -5.84 -23.57
N GLY A 233 -7.76 -6.22 -24.26
CA GLY A 233 -7.88 -7.51 -24.95
C GLY A 233 -8.17 -8.70 -24.04
N MET A 234 -8.64 -8.48 -22.80
CA MET A 234 -9.16 -9.57 -21.99
C MET A 234 -10.42 -10.13 -22.66
N VAL A 235 -10.41 -11.41 -22.98
CA VAL A 235 -11.56 -12.13 -23.53
C VAL A 235 -11.83 -13.34 -22.65
N LEU A 236 -13.07 -13.47 -22.19
CA LEU A 236 -13.53 -14.58 -21.37
C LEU A 236 -14.51 -15.47 -22.16
N VAL A 237 -14.42 -16.78 -21.94
CA VAL A 237 -15.39 -17.78 -22.39
C VAL A 237 -15.74 -18.63 -21.18
N ASP A 238 -17.02 -18.70 -20.83
CA ASP A 238 -17.52 -19.38 -19.62
C ASP A 238 -16.73 -18.98 -18.35
N GLY A 239 -16.48 -17.68 -18.18
CA GLY A 239 -15.69 -17.08 -17.09
C GLY A 239 -14.17 -17.30 -17.18
N ASN A 240 -13.69 -18.16 -18.08
CA ASN A 240 -12.28 -18.54 -18.20
C ASN A 240 -11.55 -17.71 -19.26
N LEU A 241 -10.26 -17.44 -19.03
CA LEU A 241 -9.46 -16.59 -19.91
C LEU A 241 -9.10 -17.28 -21.24
N VAL A 242 -9.24 -16.56 -22.35
CA VAL A 242 -8.77 -17.06 -23.65
C VAL A 242 -7.23 -17.00 -23.72
N GLY A 243 -6.62 -18.17 -23.79
CA GLY A 243 -5.17 -18.38 -23.87
C GLY A 243 -4.47 -18.46 -22.50
N PRO A 244 -3.13 -18.59 -22.48
CA PRO A 244 -2.37 -18.76 -21.25
C PRO A 244 -2.45 -17.53 -20.35
N ASN A 245 -2.73 -17.73 -19.06
CA ASN A 245 -2.79 -16.66 -18.06
C ASN A 245 -1.41 -16.35 -17.46
N LEU A 246 -0.44 -16.06 -18.34
CA LEU A 246 0.95 -15.77 -17.99
C LEU A 246 1.24 -14.28 -18.08
N HIS A 247 2.01 -13.76 -17.12
CA HIS A 247 2.45 -12.37 -17.13
C HIS A 247 3.44 -12.10 -18.28
N ILE A 248 3.33 -10.90 -18.85
CA ILE A 248 4.29 -10.32 -19.79
C ILE A 248 4.74 -9.00 -19.18
N GLU A 249 6.05 -8.88 -18.90
CA GLU A 249 6.62 -7.71 -18.24
C GLU A 249 6.44 -6.45 -19.12
N LYS A 250 5.90 -5.40 -18.52
CA LYS A 250 5.65 -4.11 -19.18
C LYS A 250 6.87 -3.21 -19.04
N PRO A 251 7.27 -2.50 -20.11
CA PRO A 251 8.43 -1.63 -20.07
C PRO A 251 8.21 -0.47 -19.10
N LYS A 252 9.13 -0.29 -18.16
CA LYS A 252 9.11 0.83 -17.20
C LYS A 252 9.02 2.18 -17.93
N PRO A 253 8.29 3.19 -17.40
CA PRO A 253 8.20 4.51 -18.00
C PRO A 253 9.57 5.11 -18.27
N ARG A 254 9.82 5.59 -19.51
CA ARG A 254 11.12 6.13 -19.88
C ARG A 254 11.47 7.34 -19.03
N LYS A 255 12.53 7.24 -18.22
CA LYS A 255 13.24 8.42 -17.70
C LYS A 255 13.60 9.29 -18.89
N LYS A 256 13.32 10.60 -18.81
CA LYS A 256 13.72 11.54 -19.86
C LYS A 256 15.24 11.52 -19.97
N GLU A 257 15.74 11.20 -21.17
CA GLU A 257 17.13 11.45 -21.53
C GLU A 257 17.46 12.92 -21.22
N SER A 258 18.65 13.17 -20.67
CA SER A 258 19.13 14.53 -20.41
C SER A 258 19.15 15.30 -21.74
N ARG A 259 18.47 16.45 -21.80
CA ARG A 259 18.35 17.21 -23.05
C ARG A 259 19.76 17.54 -23.57
N PRO A 260 20.17 17.08 -24.76
CA PRO A 260 21.49 17.42 -25.28
C PRO A 260 21.56 18.94 -25.47
N GLY A 261 22.60 19.56 -24.91
CA GLY A 261 22.83 21.00 -25.07
C GLY A 261 22.13 21.93 -24.07
N LYS A 262 21.53 21.44 -22.97
CA LYS A 262 21.39 22.31 -21.78
C LYS A 262 22.72 22.22 -21.00
N PRO A 263 23.50 23.31 -20.85
CA PRO A 263 24.57 23.31 -19.84
C PRO A 263 23.93 23.05 -18.48
N ASP A 264 24.69 22.42 -17.57
CA ASP A 264 24.15 22.05 -16.27
C ASP A 264 23.64 23.29 -15.55
N SER A 265 22.32 23.36 -15.36
CA SER A 265 21.73 24.38 -14.50
C SER A 265 21.81 23.89 -13.07
N GLY A 266 23.04 23.64 -12.63
CA GLY A 266 23.38 23.57 -11.23
C GLY A 266 22.86 24.83 -10.57
N TYR A 267 22.32 24.67 -9.37
CA TYR A 267 21.80 25.79 -8.59
C TYR A 267 22.99 26.53 -7.98
N GLU A 268 23.77 27.24 -8.82
CA GLU A 268 24.79 28.18 -8.37
C GLU A 268 24.09 29.18 -7.44
N SER A 269 24.35 29.04 -6.14
CA SER A 269 23.84 29.94 -5.13
C SER A 269 24.48 31.30 -5.33
N LYS A 270 23.76 32.20 -6.01
CA LYS A 270 24.06 33.64 -6.13
C LYS A 270 23.90 34.35 -4.77
N SER A 271 24.69 33.94 -3.77
CA SER A 271 24.80 34.64 -2.49
C SER A 271 25.16 36.12 -2.68
N GLY A 272 26.12 36.40 -3.58
CA GLY A 272 26.61 37.75 -3.84
C GLY A 272 25.60 38.77 -4.41
N ASP A 273 24.52 38.34 -5.07
CA ASP A 273 23.45 39.27 -5.51
C ASP A 273 22.42 39.50 -4.38
N ASN A 274 22.05 38.44 -3.65
CA ASN A 274 21.07 38.52 -2.58
C ASN A 274 21.57 39.37 -1.40
N ASP A 275 22.81 39.15 -0.94
CA ASP A 275 23.39 39.89 0.19
C ASP A 275 23.48 41.39 -0.12
N ARG A 276 23.73 41.73 -1.39
CA ARG A 276 23.80 43.12 -1.87
C ARG A 276 22.42 43.78 -1.93
N GLN A 277 21.39 43.04 -2.34
CA GLN A 277 20.00 43.52 -2.27
C GLN A 277 19.50 43.65 -0.82
N LEU A 278 19.89 42.73 0.08
CA LEU A 278 19.55 42.80 1.50
C LEU A 278 20.13 44.06 2.14
N CYS A 279 21.45 44.28 1.98
CA CYS A 279 22.14 45.46 2.50
C CYS A 279 21.60 46.78 1.91
N GLU A 280 21.17 46.79 0.64
CA GLU A 280 20.46 47.92 0.05
C GLU A 280 19.05 48.15 0.64
N LEU A 281 18.31 47.09 0.98
CA LEU A 281 16.98 47.19 1.59
C LEU A 281 17.06 47.66 3.04
N GLU A 282 18.00 47.12 3.82
CA GLU A 282 18.32 47.57 5.18
C GLU A 282 18.74 49.05 5.19
N SER A 283 19.62 49.44 4.25
CA SER A 283 20.03 50.84 4.05
C SER A 283 18.90 51.79 3.62
N LYS A 284 17.80 51.27 3.06
CA LYS A 284 16.60 52.04 2.69
C LYS A 284 15.63 52.13 3.89
N ASN A 285 15.43 51.04 4.62
CA ASN A 285 14.60 51.02 5.83
C ASN A 285 15.15 51.95 6.92
N ALA A 286 16.45 51.87 7.24
CA ALA A 286 17.07 52.74 8.25
C ALA A 286 16.91 54.24 7.91
N LYS A 287 16.90 54.60 6.61
CA LYS A 287 16.64 55.97 6.15
C LYS A 287 15.17 56.37 6.28
N MET A 288 14.22 55.46 6.05
CA MET A 288 12.80 55.73 6.31
C MET A 288 12.53 55.92 7.81
N GLU A 289 13.07 55.06 8.67
CA GLU A 289 12.93 55.17 10.13
C GLU A 289 13.53 56.48 10.67
N THR A 290 14.71 56.88 10.18
CA THR A 290 15.31 58.19 10.51
C THR A 290 14.43 59.36 10.05
N THR A 291 13.70 59.21 8.94
CA THR A 291 12.81 60.26 8.37
C THR A 291 11.45 60.31 9.08
N LEU A 292 11.10 59.30 9.88
CA LEU A 292 9.86 59.22 10.67
C LEU A 292 10.03 59.70 12.12
N LEU A 293 11.23 60.14 12.49
CA LEU A 293 11.60 60.57 13.85
C LEU A 293 12.13 62.01 13.93
N THR A 294 11.85 62.82 12.89
CA THR A 294 12.18 64.27 12.80
C THR A 294 10.99 65.07 12.27
#